data_AF-A0A938RPG7-F1
#
_entry.id   AF-A0A938RPG7-F1
#
_cell.length_a   1.000
_cell.length_b   1.000
_cell.length_c   1.000
_cell.angle_alpha   90.00
_cell.angle_beta   90.00
_cell.angle_gamma   90.00
#
_symmetry.space_group_name_H-M   'P 1'
#
loop_
_entity.id
_entity.type
_entity.pdbx_description
1 polymer ?
#
loop_
_entity_poly.entity_id
_entity_poly.type
_entity_poly.pdbx_seq_one_letter_code
_entity_poly.pdbx_strand_id
1 'polypeptide(L)' 'MAEIPAAAVKRLLTKHGSELRTSGTAVELAVAAAEEYVARLAQEASASAQRDKRKTIMDDDIKKARQVVG' A
#
# COMPACT_ATOMS: atom_id res chain seq x y z
N MET A 1 -6.47 5.87 14.22
CA MET A 1 -7.34 6.17 13.06
C MET A 1 -6.64 5.59 11.85
N ALA A 2 -7.37 4.99 10.92
CA ALA A 2 -6.77 4.56 9.65
C ALA A 2 -6.27 5.81 8.91
N GLU A 3 -5.05 5.74 8.39
CA GLU A 3 -4.44 6.78 7.55
C GLU A 3 -5.08 6.78 6.16
N ILE A 4 -5.47 5.58 5.68
CA ILE A 4 -6.16 5.44 4.40
C ILE A 4 -7.69 5.54 4.63
N PRO A 5 -8.40 6.47 3.97
CA PRO A 5 -9.84 6.56 4.08
C PRO A 5 -10.56 5.28 3.59
N ALA A 6 -11.37 4.66 4.45
CA ALA A 6 -12.16 3.48 4.12
C ALA A 6 -13.04 3.65 2.87
N ALA A 7 -13.55 4.86 2.64
CA ALA A 7 -14.33 5.19 1.43
C ALA A 7 -13.49 5.12 0.13
N ALA A 8 -12.19 5.41 0.17
CA ALA A 8 -11.31 5.24 -0.98
C ALA A 8 -11.07 3.76 -1.28
N VAL A 9 -10.77 2.97 -0.23
CA VAL A 9 -10.57 1.53 -0.35
C VAL A 9 -11.84 0.83 -0.85
N LYS A 10 -13.01 1.16 -0.29
CA LYS A 10 -14.30 0.62 -0.75
C LYS A 10 -14.56 0.90 -2.24
N ARG A 11 -14.25 2.10 -2.74
CA ARG A 11 -14.40 2.44 -4.16
C ARG A 11 -13.50 1.57 -5.04
N LEU A 12 -12.27 1.31 -4.62
CA LEU A 12 -11.35 0.40 -5.33
C LEU A 12 -11.89 -1.05 -5.32
N LEU A 13 -12.37 -1.52 -4.17
CA LEU A 13 -12.95 -2.86 -4.06
C LEU A 13 -14.19 -3.03 -4.94
N THR A 14 -15.09 -2.05 -5.00
CA THR A 14 -16.25 -2.10 -5.89
C THR A 14 -15.85 -2.02 -7.36
N LYS A 15 -14.87 -1.17 -7.71
CA LYS A 15 -14.39 -1.03 -9.09
C LYS A 15 -13.73 -2.30 -9.63
N HIS A 16 -13.01 -3.03 -8.78
CA HIS A 16 -12.24 -4.22 -9.19
C HIS A 16 -12.91 -5.55 -8.82
N GLY A 17 -13.92 -5.54 -7.94
CA GLY A 17 -14.62 -6.72 -7.43
C GLY A 17 -15.92 -7.06 -8.16
N SER A 18 -16.08 -6.63 -9.41
CA SER A 18 -17.20 -7.00 -10.29
C SER A 18 -18.60 -6.80 -9.66
N GLU A 19 -18.90 -5.57 -9.25
CA GLU A 19 -20.22 -5.14 -8.71
C GLU A 19 -20.68 -5.84 -7.42
N LEU A 20 -19.84 -6.66 -6.80
CA LEU A 20 -20.15 -7.29 -5.52
C LEU A 20 -20.21 -6.27 -4.38
N ARG A 21 -21.14 -6.49 -3.45
CA ARG A 21 -21.23 -5.71 -2.22
C ARG A 21 -20.09 -6.10 -1.28
N THR A 22 -19.36 -5.12 -0.79
CA THR A 22 -18.32 -5.31 0.24
C THR A 22 -18.91 -5.04 1.63
N SER A 23 -18.75 -5.97 2.57
CA SER A 23 -19.16 -5.76 3.96
C SER A 23 -18.28 -4.70 4.64
N GLY A 24 -18.77 -4.08 5.73
CA GLY A 24 -18.01 -3.08 6.49
C GLY A 24 -16.69 -3.63 7.03
N THR A 25 -16.72 -4.82 7.64
CA THR A 25 -15.53 -5.50 8.17
C THR A 25 -14.53 -5.88 7.08
N ALA A 26 -14.99 -6.26 5.89
CA ALA A 26 -14.10 -6.52 4.76
C ALA A 26 -13.41 -5.24 4.25
N VAL A 27 -14.09 -4.09 4.30
CA VAL A 27 -13.45 -2.80 3.98
C VAL A 27 -12.37 -2.48 5.01
N GLU A 28 -12.62 -2.67 6.30
CA GLU A 28 -11.64 -2.45 7.36
C GLU A 28 -10.40 -3.34 7.20
N LEU A 29 -10.59 -4.62 6.91
CA LEU A 29 -9.49 -5.55 6.64
C LEU A 29 -8.69 -5.14 5.38
N ALA A 30 -9.38 -4.68 4.33
CA ALA A 30 -8.71 -4.20 3.13
C ALA A 30 -7.91 -2.90 3.38
N VAL A 31 -8.42 -2.01 4.24
CA VAL A 31 -7.68 -0.82 4.68
C VAL A 31 -6.40 -1.23 5.42
N ALA A 32 -6.52 -2.13 6.39
CA ALA A 32 -5.37 -2.62 7.15
C ALA A 32 -4.32 -3.28 6.24
N ALA A 33 -4.76 -4.12 5.29
CA ALA A 33 -3.86 -4.78 4.33
C ALA A 33 -3.17 -3.75 3.40
N ALA A 34 -3.88 -2.71 2.96
CA ALA A 34 -3.31 -1.65 2.15
C ALA A 34 -2.25 -0.84 2.93
N GLU A 35 -2.53 -0.50 4.19
CA GLU A 35 -1.58 0.19 5.06
C GLU A 35 -0.34 -0.65 5.33
N GLU A 36 -0.51 -1.94 5.62
CA GLU A 36 0.60 -2.86 5.82
C GLU A 36 1.47 -2.99 4.57
N TYR A 37 0.85 -3.10 3.39
CA TYR A 37 1.58 -3.14 2.13
C TYR A 37 2.40 -1.85 1.91
N VAL A 38 1.80 -0.67 2.12
CA VAL A 38 2.50 0.61 1.97
C VAL A 38 3.63 0.74 3.00
N ALA A 39 3.42 0.28 4.24
CA ALA A 39 4.45 0.30 5.28
C ALA A 39 5.67 -0.54 4.89
N ARG A 40 5.44 -1.78 4.44
CA ARG A 40 6.53 -2.66 3.98
C ARG A 40 7.21 -2.11 2.72
N LEU A 41 6.44 -1.55 1.78
CA LEU A 41 6.98 -0.89 0.58
C LEU A 41 7.90 0.29 0.96
N ALA A 42 7.49 1.12 1.93
CA ALA A 42 8.27 2.25 2.39
C ALA A 42 9.56 1.81 3.12
N GLN A 43 9.50 0.74 3.91
CA GLN A 43 10.68 0.18 4.58
C GLN A 43 11.72 -0.30 3.57
N GLU A 44 11.31 -1.09 2.57
CA GLU A 44 12.21 -1.59 1.53
C GLU A 44 12.78 -0.46 0.65
N ALA A 45 11.94 0.50 0.27
CA ALA A 45 12.38 1.64 -0.53
C ALA A 45 13.36 2.53 0.25
N SER A 46 13.11 2.76 1.54
CA SER A 46 14.02 3.49 2.42
C SER A 46 15.35 2.75 2.60
N ALA A 47 15.31 1.43 2.79
CA ALA A 47 16.52 0.61 2.87
C ALA A 47 17.35 0.70 1.57
N SER A 48 16.70 0.69 0.41
CA SER A 48 17.35 0.91 -0.89
C SER A 48 18.03 2.27 -0.97
N ALA A 49 17.31 3.35 -0.64
CA ALA A 49 17.87 4.70 -0.65
C ALA A 49 19.06 4.85 0.32
N GLN A 50 18.99 4.25 1.51
CA GLN A 50 20.05 4.27 2.51
C GLN A 50 21.30 3.51 2.04
N ARG A 51 21.14 2.35 1.38
CA ARG A 51 22.26 1.60 0.78
C ARG A 51 23.01 2.45 -0.26
N ASP A 52 22.27 3.25 -1.00
CA ASP A 52 22.80 4.19 -1.99
C ASP A 52 23.26 5.53 -1.37
N LYS A 53 23.29 5.66 -0.04
CA LYS A 53 23.65 6.86 0.73
C LYS A 53 22.81 8.10 0.40
N ARG A 54 21.59 7.91 -0.09
CA ARG A 54 20.62 8.96 -0.40
C ARG A 54 19.70 9.21 0.78
N LYS A 55 19.23 10.46 0.93
CA LYS A 55 18.21 10.86 1.91
C LYS A 55 16.80 11.00 1.32
N THR A 56 16.66 10.73 0.02
CA THR A 56 15.42 10.86 -0.73
C THR A 56 15.11 9.52 -1.36
N ILE A 57 13.92 8.99 -1.09
CA ILE A 57 13.37 7.83 -1.79
C ILE A 57 13.00 8.28 -3.21
N MET A 58 13.58 7.62 -4.20
CA MET A 58 13.34 7.90 -5.61
C MET A 58 12.42 6.85 -6.23
N ASP A 59 11.91 7.13 -7.43
CA ASP A 59 11.04 6.23 -8.18
C ASP A 59 11.62 4.81 -8.31
N ASP A 60 12.93 4.69 -8.52
CA ASP A 60 13.60 3.41 -8.65
C ASP A 60 13.66 2.62 -7.34
N ASP A 61 13.68 3.27 -6.18
CA ASP A 61 13.58 2.59 -4.89
C ASP A 61 12.20 1.97 -4.71
N ILE A 62 11.15 2.68 -5.14
CA ILE A 62 9.77 2.17 -5.11
C ILE A 62 9.60 0.99 -6.08
N LYS A 63 10.16 1.09 -7.29
CA LYS A 63 10.12 -0.02 -8.27
C LYS A 63 10.83 -1.26 -7.73
N LYS A 64 12.02 -1.11 -7.15
CA LYS A 64 12.78 -2.21 -6.54
C LYS A 64 12.03 -2.78 -5.34
N ALA A 65 11.54 -1.94 -4.44
CA ALA A 65 10.76 -2.36 -3.29
C ALA A 65 9.54 -3.18 -3.71
N ARG A 66 8.79 -2.73 -4.73
CA ARG A 66 7.63 -3.44 -5.27
C ARG A 66 7.94 -4.87 -5.73
N GLN A 67 9.15 -5.14 -6.22
CA GLN A 67 9.58 -6.50 -6.61
C GLN A 67 9.86 -7.40 -5.40
N VAL A 68 10.05 -6.84 -4.21
CA VAL A 68 10.33 -7.57 -2.96
C VAL A 68 9.04 -7.79 -2.16
N VAL A 69 8.16 -6.79 -2.08
CA VAL A 69 6.91 -6.87 -1.30
C VAL A 69 5.72 -7.43 -2.05
N GLY A 70 5.73 -7.34 -3.38
CA GLY A 70 4.66 -7.83 -4.26
C GLY A 70 4.79 -9.31 -4.54
#